data_AF-A0A5E4Q581-F1
#
_entry.id   AF-A0A5E4Q581-F1
#
_cell.length_a   1.000
_cell.length_b   1.000
_cell.length_c   1.000
_cell.angle_alpha   90.00
_cell.angle_beta   90.00
_cell.angle_gamma   90.00
#
_symmetry.space_group_name_H-M   'P 1'
#
loop_
_entity.id
_entity.type
_entity.pdbx_description
1 polymer ?
#
loop_
_entity_poly.entity_id
_entity_poly.type
_entity_poly.pdbx_seq_one_letter_code
_entity_poly.pdbx_strand_id
1 'polypeptide(L)'
;MQTLNVNPEKNRRLNHAFGLSINDLTVSNYHLKTGIPEAARMMILEAKEMAMSGLDSIAGLVIQVLRLLTSVCGGSLISKNRVVTAAHCIDDGSVSAQSVTVVLGSNKIFAGGERITSNGFVVHHNWNPKTLLNDIAIVFIPSVKYTDVIRPINLPPTSVLREQFVGWTAIASGFGRTSTEGTCNGDSGGPLAVTIDDKPILIGITSFGAKAGCEVGYPAAYTRVTSFVSWINEI
;
A
#
# COMPACT_ATOMS: atom_id res chain seq x y z
N MET A 1 9.53 3.75 -7.34
CA MET A 1 9.91 4.57 -6.16
C MET A 1 9.75 6.06 -6.47
N GLN A 2 9.13 6.83 -5.59
CA GLN A 2 8.84 8.27 -5.74
C GLN A 2 9.22 9.04 -4.47
N THR A 3 9.83 10.21 -4.63
CA THR A 3 10.18 11.10 -3.52
C THR A 3 9.09 12.16 -3.34
N LEU A 4 8.64 12.36 -2.10
CA LEU A 4 7.56 13.27 -1.74
C LEU A 4 7.99 14.15 -0.57
N ASN A 5 7.63 15.44 -0.62
CA ASN A 5 7.76 16.33 0.54
C ASN A 5 6.47 16.28 1.36
N VAL A 6 6.58 15.99 2.66
CA VAL A 6 5.43 15.99 3.56
C VAL A 6 4.98 17.44 3.81
N ASN A 7 3.82 17.82 3.29
CA ASN A 7 3.31 19.19 3.32
C ASN A 7 2.29 19.40 4.47
N PRO A 8 2.38 20.51 5.25
CA PRO A 8 1.47 20.79 6.36
C PRO A 8 0.01 21.08 5.96
N GLU A 9 -0.28 21.51 4.73
CA GLU A 9 -1.62 22.02 4.37
C GLU A 9 -2.68 20.96 4.02
N LYS A 10 -2.33 19.67 3.95
CA LYS A 10 -3.24 18.61 3.46
C LYS A 10 -3.75 17.63 4.53
N ASN A 11 -3.67 17.98 5.81
CA ASN A 11 -4.25 17.19 6.91
C ASN A 11 -5.75 17.49 7.11
N ARG A 12 -6.54 17.52 6.03
CA ARG A 12 -7.98 17.85 6.06
C ARG A 12 -8.82 16.63 5.72
N ARG A 13 -9.94 16.45 6.44
CA ARG A 13 -10.95 15.41 6.13
C ARG A 13 -11.46 15.59 4.69
N LEU A 14 -11.57 14.49 3.95
CA LEU A 14 -11.99 14.38 2.55
C LEU A 14 -13.08 15.36 2.10
N ASN A 15 -14.13 15.52 2.91
CA ASN A 15 -15.29 16.35 2.57
C ASN A 15 -15.03 17.86 2.55
N HIS A 16 -13.94 18.34 3.16
CA HIS A 16 -13.75 19.77 3.42
C HIS A 16 -12.65 20.45 2.60
N ALA A 17 -11.88 19.70 1.80
CA ALA A 17 -10.68 20.24 1.16
C ALA A 17 -10.70 20.23 -0.38
N PHE A 18 -11.48 19.36 -1.03
CA PHE A 18 -11.34 19.14 -2.48
C PHE A 18 -12.65 18.93 -3.28
N GLY A 19 -13.82 18.94 -2.64
CA GLY A 19 -15.12 18.78 -3.34
C GLY A 19 -15.33 17.42 -4.02
N LEU A 20 -14.51 16.42 -3.72
CA LEU A 20 -14.61 15.06 -4.27
C LEU A 20 -15.59 14.21 -3.42
N SER A 21 -16.45 13.44 -4.08
CA SER A 21 -17.25 12.41 -3.44
C SER A 21 -16.41 11.16 -3.20
N ILE A 22 -16.78 10.33 -2.23
CA ILE A 22 -16.13 9.03 -1.98
C ILE A 22 -16.10 8.12 -3.22
N ASN A 23 -17.07 8.30 -4.13
CA ASN A 23 -17.15 7.58 -5.40
C ASN A 23 -16.07 8.00 -6.42
N ASP A 24 -15.46 9.16 -6.21
CA ASP A 24 -14.39 9.73 -7.03
C ASP A 24 -13.00 9.33 -6.54
N LEU A 25 -12.92 8.55 -5.45
CA LEU A 25 -11.68 8.04 -4.87
C LEU A 25 -11.41 6.61 -5.34
N THR A 26 -10.13 6.27 -5.50
CA THR A 26 -9.69 4.94 -5.98
C THR A 26 -10.10 3.79 -5.07
N VAL A 27 -10.30 4.07 -3.78
CA VAL A 27 -10.59 3.12 -2.71
C VAL A 27 -12.02 2.57 -2.72
N SER A 28 -13.00 3.31 -3.26
CA SER A 28 -14.40 2.84 -3.31
C SER A 28 -14.62 1.87 -4.46
N ASN A 29 -14.95 0.60 -4.13
CA ASN A 29 -15.03 -0.50 -5.10
C ASN A 29 -13.70 -0.67 -5.85
N TYR A 30 -12.60 -0.61 -5.08
CA TYR A 30 -11.24 -0.66 -5.55
C TYR A 30 -10.98 -1.87 -6.43
N HIS A 31 -11.44 -3.06 -6.02
CA HIS A 31 -11.13 -4.28 -6.75
C HIS A 31 -11.68 -4.24 -8.18
N LEU A 32 -12.94 -3.87 -8.37
CA LEU A 32 -13.55 -3.83 -9.70
C LEU A 32 -13.08 -2.63 -10.54
N LYS A 33 -12.86 -1.47 -9.91
CA LYS A 33 -12.54 -0.23 -10.65
C LYS A 33 -11.05 -0.06 -10.94
N THR A 34 -10.18 -0.57 -10.07
CA THR A 34 -8.75 -0.26 -10.05
C THR A 34 -7.91 -1.52 -10.02
N GLY A 35 -8.06 -2.34 -8.99
CA GLY A 35 -7.18 -3.48 -8.73
C GLY A 35 -7.18 -4.55 -9.83
N ILE A 36 -8.34 -4.96 -10.34
CA ILE A 36 -8.44 -5.93 -11.44
C ILE A 36 -7.92 -5.35 -12.77
N PRO A 37 -8.34 -4.13 -13.20
CA PRO A 37 -7.75 -3.50 -14.38
C PRO A 37 -6.23 -3.34 -14.32
N GLU A 38 -5.68 -2.95 -13.16
CA GLU A 38 -4.23 -2.82 -12.96
C GLU A 38 -3.52 -4.17 -13.01
N ALA A 39 -4.13 -5.25 -12.47
CA ALA A 39 -3.61 -6.60 -12.58
C ALA A 39 -3.44 -7.01 -14.05
N ALA A 40 -4.47 -6.82 -14.87
CA ALA A 40 -4.42 -7.11 -16.31
C ALA A 40 -3.35 -6.26 -17.02
N ARG A 41 -3.25 -4.97 -16.68
CA ARG A 41 -2.25 -4.06 -17.24
C ARG A 41 -0.82 -4.51 -16.91
N MET A 42 -0.53 -4.83 -15.65
CA MET A 42 0.79 -5.24 -15.19
C MET A 42 1.21 -6.57 -15.82
N MET A 43 0.28 -7.54 -15.94
CA MET A 43 0.55 -8.82 -16.61
C MET A 43 1.01 -8.62 -18.06
N ILE A 44 0.40 -7.70 -18.79
CA ILE A 44 0.79 -7.36 -20.18
C ILE A 44 2.16 -6.67 -20.22
N LEU A 45 2.48 -5.82 -19.25
CA LEU A 45 3.76 -5.09 -19.22
C LEU A 45 4.94 -5.97 -18.81
N GLU A 46 4.74 -6.91 -17.90
CA GLU A 46 5.79 -7.86 -17.50
C GLU A 46 6.13 -8.85 -18.61
N ALA A 47 5.14 -9.21 -19.44
CA ALA A 47 5.37 -9.96 -20.68
C ALA A 47 6.22 -9.20 -21.71
N LYS A 48 6.36 -7.87 -21.55
CA LYS A 48 7.26 -6.99 -22.33
C LYS A 48 8.58 -6.69 -21.60
N GLU A 49 8.90 -7.47 -20.58
CA GLU A 49 10.13 -7.38 -19.77
C GLU A 49 10.38 -6.04 -19.06
N MET A 50 9.34 -5.24 -18.81
CA MET A 50 9.49 -4.00 -18.05
C MET A 50 9.60 -4.30 -16.55
N ALA A 51 10.74 -3.94 -15.95
CA ALA A 51 10.98 -4.00 -14.51
C ALA A 51 10.42 -2.77 -13.78
N MET A 52 9.90 -2.98 -12.56
CA MET A 52 9.32 -1.93 -11.71
C MET A 52 10.29 -1.53 -10.60
N SER A 53 10.46 -0.23 -10.32
CA SER A 53 11.44 0.25 -9.33
C SER A 53 10.88 0.24 -7.91
N GLY A 54 11.59 -0.40 -6.97
CA GLY A 54 11.10 -0.61 -5.61
C GLY A 54 12.19 -0.67 -4.54
N LEU A 55 11.82 -0.37 -3.29
CA LEU A 55 12.56 -0.68 -2.07
C LEU A 55 12.55 -2.21 -1.81
N ASP A 56 13.60 -2.74 -1.16
CA ASP A 56 13.73 -4.16 -0.79
C ASP A 56 12.65 -4.66 0.18
N SER A 57 11.91 -3.74 0.82
CA SER A 57 10.84 -4.04 1.79
C SER A 57 9.44 -4.08 1.19
N ILE A 58 9.30 -3.87 -0.12
CA ILE A 58 8.01 -3.89 -0.80
C ILE A 58 7.49 -5.32 -0.92
N ALA A 59 6.22 -5.50 -0.55
CA ALA A 59 5.45 -6.67 -0.90
C ALA A 59 4.49 -6.34 -2.05
N GLY A 60 4.52 -7.12 -3.11
CA GLY A 60 3.45 -7.17 -4.09
C GLY A 60 2.34 -8.09 -3.60
N LEU A 61 1.09 -7.68 -3.71
CA LEU A 61 -0.06 -8.49 -3.31
C LEU A 61 -0.86 -8.83 -4.56
N VAL A 62 -0.93 -10.12 -4.86
CA VAL A 62 -1.85 -10.66 -5.86
C VAL A 62 -3.04 -11.24 -5.11
N ILE A 63 -4.18 -10.58 -5.21
CA ILE A 63 -5.35 -10.82 -4.36
C ILE A 63 -6.41 -11.55 -5.17
N GLN A 64 -6.72 -12.78 -4.79
CA GLN A 64 -7.84 -13.53 -5.38
C GLN A 64 -9.14 -13.00 -4.78
N VAL A 65 -10.05 -12.46 -5.60
CA VAL A 65 -11.33 -11.92 -5.11
C VAL A 65 -12.54 -12.72 -5.57
N LEU A 66 -12.49 -13.28 -6.78
CA LEU A 66 -13.47 -14.21 -7.32
C LEU A 66 -12.73 -15.30 -8.08
N ARG A 67 -13.35 -16.46 -8.34
CA ARG A 67 -12.67 -17.67 -8.88
C ARG A 67 -11.77 -17.43 -10.10
N LEU A 68 -12.06 -16.43 -10.94
CA LEU A 68 -11.29 -16.08 -12.14
C LEU A 68 -10.76 -14.64 -12.14
N LEU A 69 -10.96 -13.88 -11.06
CA LEU A 69 -10.58 -12.47 -11.01
C LEU A 69 -9.58 -12.20 -9.89
N THR A 70 -8.50 -11.54 -10.28
CA THR A 70 -7.38 -11.21 -9.44
C THR A 70 -7.19 -9.70 -9.44
N SER A 71 -7.11 -9.15 -8.24
CA SER A 71 -6.76 -7.75 -7.98
C SER A 71 -5.29 -7.65 -7.58
N VAL A 72 -4.72 -6.46 -7.63
CA VAL A 72 -3.38 -6.19 -7.11
C VAL A 72 -3.36 -5.04 -6.11
N CYS A 73 -2.44 -5.12 -5.15
CA CYS A 73 -2.05 -4.06 -4.24
C CYS A 73 -0.55 -4.15 -3.93
N GLY A 74 -0.01 -3.13 -3.28
CA GLY A 74 1.24 -3.19 -2.55
C GLY A 74 1.04 -3.55 -1.08
N GLY A 75 2.15 -3.70 -0.39
CA GLY A 75 2.26 -3.96 1.04
C GLY A 75 3.70 -3.71 1.48
N SER A 76 3.93 -3.81 2.79
CA SER A 76 5.27 -3.72 3.37
C SER A 76 5.53 -4.90 4.29
N LEU A 77 6.65 -5.59 4.08
CA LEU A 77 7.10 -6.61 5.01
C LEU A 77 7.52 -5.93 6.32
N ILE A 78 6.91 -6.28 7.46
CA ILE A 78 7.23 -5.67 8.76
C ILE A 78 7.87 -6.66 9.75
N SER A 79 7.75 -7.96 9.46
CA SER A 79 8.42 -9.05 10.17
C SER A 79 8.55 -10.26 9.24
N LYS A 80 9.14 -11.37 9.70
CA LYS A 80 9.26 -12.59 8.88
C LYS A 80 7.90 -13.19 8.49
N ASN A 81 6.84 -12.84 9.23
CA ASN A 81 5.54 -13.48 9.14
C ASN A 81 4.38 -12.50 8.97
N ARG A 82 4.63 -11.19 8.84
CA ARG A 82 3.59 -10.16 8.70
C ARG A 82 3.93 -9.17 7.60
N VAL A 83 2.93 -8.91 6.77
CA VAL A 83 2.91 -7.84 5.77
C VAL A 83 1.77 -6.90 6.12
N VAL A 84 2.07 -5.61 6.21
CA VAL A 84 1.04 -4.56 6.39
C VAL A 84 0.62 -4.01 5.03
N THR A 85 -0.68 -3.74 4.87
CA THR A 85 -1.28 -3.17 3.66
C THR A 85 -2.52 -2.34 4.03
N ALA A 86 -3.22 -1.80 3.04
CA ALA A 86 -4.49 -1.10 3.25
C ALA A 86 -5.63 -2.10 3.49
N ALA A 87 -6.62 -1.72 4.31
CA ALA A 87 -7.79 -2.56 4.56
C ALA A 87 -8.61 -2.79 3.30
N HIS A 88 -8.75 -1.77 2.44
CA HIS A 88 -9.49 -1.90 1.19
C HIS A 88 -8.86 -2.89 0.19
N CYS A 89 -7.57 -3.24 0.35
CA CYS A 89 -6.93 -4.28 -0.45
C CYS A 89 -7.42 -5.68 -0.06
N ILE A 90 -7.97 -5.83 1.15
CA ILE A 90 -8.51 -7.07 1.69
C ILE A 90 -10.04 -7.05 1.63
N ASP A 91 -10.67 -5.92 1.91
CA ASP A 91 -12.12 -5.73 1.85
C ASP A 91 -12.46 -4.26 1.54
N ASP A 92 -12.91 -3.99 0.31
CA ASP A 92 -13.32 -2.65 -0.12
C ASP A 92 -14.79 -2.31 0.22
N GLY A 93 -15.47 -3.18 0.97
CA GLY A 93 -16.88 -3.07 1.34
C GLY A 93 -17.86 -3.55 0.26
N SER A 94 -17.37 -3.93 -0.92
CA SER A 94 -18.15 -4.57 -1.99
C SER A 94 -17.61 -5.96 -2.32
N VAL A 95 -16.30 -6.10 -2.32
CA VAL A 95 -15.56 -7.31 -2.66
C VAL A 95 -14.49 -7.54 -1.60
N SER A 96 -14.36 -8.80 -1.16
CA SER A 96 -13.34 -9.20 -0.19
C SER A 96 -12.40 -10.26 -0.77
N ALA A 97 -11.15 -10.24 -0.33
CA ALA A 97 -10.14 -11.21 -0.67
C ALA A 97 -10.51 -12.62 -0.18
N GLN A 98 -10.31 -13.61 -1.04
CA GLN A 98 -10.37 -15.04 -0.72
C GLN A 98 -9.00 -15.56 -0.29
N SER A 99 -7.96 -15.06 -0.95
CA SER A 99 -6.56 -15.36 -0.65
C SER A 99 -5.68 -14.23 -1.17
N VAL A 100 -4.49 -14.13 -0.59
CA VAL A 100 -3.47 -13.16 -0.98
C VAL A 100 -2.16 -13.89 -1.22
N THR A 101 -1.62 -13.79 -2.43
CA THR A 101 -0.24 -14.17 -2.72
C THR A 101 0.65 -12.96 -2.50
N VAL A 102 1.47 -13.03 -1.45
CA VAL A 102 2.53 -12.09 -1.14
C VAL A 102 3.74 -12.38 -2.04
N VAL A 103 4.25 -11.36 -2.72
CA VAL A 103 5.40 -11.41 -3.62
C VAL A 103 6.50 -10.52 -3.07
N LEU A 104 7.66 -11.10 -2.75
CA LEU A 104 8.80 -10.40 -2.16
C LEU A 104 10.05 -10.54 -3.03
N GLY A 105 10.95 -9.56 -2.98
CA GLY A 105 12.23 -9.61 -3.69
C GLY A 105 12.10 -9.66 -5.21
N SER A 106 11.02 -9.09 -5.76
CA SER A 106 10.78 -9.02 -7.19
C SER A 106 10.30 -7.63 -7.59
N ASN A 107 10.71 -7.21 -8.78
CA ASN A 107 10.21 -6.04 -9.49
C ASN A 107 9.07 -6.39 -10.46
N LYS A 108 8.58 -7.63 -10.41
CA LYS A 108 7.47 -8.18 -11.19
C LYS A 108 6.45 -8.78 -10.21
N ILE A 109 5.20 -8.35 -10.28
CA ILE A 109 4.10 -8.83 -9.45
C ILE A 109 3.60 -10.21 -9.90
N PHE A 110 3.70 -10.57 -11.20
CA PHE A 110 3.24 -11.86 -11.72
C PHE A 110 4.35 -12.88 -12.01
N ALA A 111 5.62 -12.50 -11.89
CA ALA A 111 6.76 -13.39 -12.11
C ALA A 111 7.90 -13.17 -11.11
N GLY A 112 8.71 -14.22 -10.89
CA GLY A 112 9.86 -14.17 -9.99
C GLY A 112 9.50 -13.93 -8.52
N GLY A 113 10.54 -13.66 -7.73
CA GLY A 113 10.46 -13.41 -6.29
C GLY A 113 10.11 -14.63 -5.46
N GLU A 114 10.10 -14.42 -4.14
CA GLU A 114 9.49 -15.35 -3.18
C GLU A 114 7.98 -15.11 -3.19
N ARG A 115 7.19 -16.18 -3.42
CA ARG A 115 5.73 -16.09 -3.55
C ARG A 115 5.05 -16.96 -2.51
N ILE A 116 4.29 -16.33 -1.62
CA ILE A 116 3.66 -17.01 -0.48
C ILE A 116 2.17 -16.69 -0.49
N THR A 117 1.34 -17.71 -0.73
CA THR A 117 -0.13 -17.57 -0.67
C THR A 117 -0.62 -17.79 0.75
N SER A 118 -1.47 -16.88 1.21
CA SER A 118 -2.11 -16.94 2.52
C SER A 118 -3.59 -16.59 2.45
N ASN A 119 -4.37 -17.27 3.30
CA ASN A 119 -5.76 -16.92 3.59
C ASN A 119 -5.90 -16.28 4.98
N GLY A 120 -4.79 -16.10 5.69
CA GLY A 120 -4.74 -15.47 7.00
C GLY A 120 -4.48 -13.99 6.86
N PHE A 121 -5.51 -13.18 7.01
CA PHE A 121 -5.42 -11.73 7.04
C PHE A 121 -6.46 -11.13 7.98
N VAL A 122 -6.17 -9.94 8.50
CA VAL A 122 -7.05 -9.20 9.40
C VAL A 122 -7.11 -7.74 8.99
N VAL A 123 -8.32 -7.22 8.84
CA VAL A 123 -8.58 -5.78 8.68
C VAL A 123 -8.76 -5.15 10.07
N HIS A 124 -8.38 -3.90 10.22
CA HIS A 124 -8.64 -3.18 11.48
C HIS A 124 -10.14 -3.20 11.80
N HIS A 125 -10.50 -3.50 13.06
CA HIS A 125 -11.91 -3.71 13.48
C HIS A 125 -12.81 -2.47 13.25
N ASN A 126 -12.23 -1.27 13.27
CA ASN A 126 -12.92 -0.01 12.97
C ASN A 126 -12.76 0.45 11.50
N TRP A 127 -12.29 -0.40 10.58
CA TRP A 127 -12.25 -0.10 9.15
C TRP A 127 -13.66 0.27 8.67
N ASN A 128 -13.78 1.38 7.95
CA ASN A 128 -15.06 1.82 7.41
C ASN A 128 -14.91 2.26 5.95
N PRO A 129 -15.35 1.45 4.96
CA PRO A 129 -15.17 1.72 3.54
C PRO A 129 -15.97 2.93 3.02
N LYS A 130 -16.93 3.44 3.79
CA LYS A 130 -17.68 4.67 3.44
C LYS A 130 -16.96 5.95 3.87
N THR A 131 -16.19 5.89 4.94
CA THR A 131 -15.48 7.05 5.52
C THR A 131 -13.98 7.00 5.33
N LEU A 132 -13.46 5.84 4.92
CA LEU A 132 -12.06 5.53 4.68
C LEU A 132 -11.19 5.63 5.95
N LEU A 133 -11.84 5.60 7.12
CA LEU A 133 -11.16 5.60 8.40
C LEU A 133 -10.62 4.21 8.71
N ASN A 134 -9.40 4.18 9.26
CA ASN A 134 -8.71 2.97 9.69
C ASN A 134 -8.42 1.99 8.53
N ASP A 135 -7.99 2.54 7.39
CA ASP A 135 -7.62 1.77 6.18
C ASP A 135 -6.27 1.05 6.37
N ILE A 136 -6.26 0.02 7.20
CA ILE A 136 -5.08 -0.81 7.49
C ILE A 136 -5.47 -2.27 7.72
N ALA A 137 -4.66 -3.16 7.16
CA ALA A 137 -4.77 -4.61 7.34
C ALA A 137 -3.40 -5.26 7.44
N ILE A 138 -3.39 -6.48 7.98
CA ILE A 138 -2.20 -7.31 8.09
C ILE A 138 -2.48 -8.65 7.43
N VAL A 139 -1.56 -9.08 6.56
CA VAL A 139 -1.52 -10.41 5.96
C VAL A 139 -0.47 -11.22 6.71
N PHE A 140 -0.89 -12.36 7.26
CA PHE A 140 -0.01 -13.30 7.94
C PHE A 140 0.56 -14.28 6.92
N ILE A 141 1.86 -14.51 6.96
CA ILE A 141 2.55 -15.52 6.15
C ILE A 141 3.31 -16.48 7.09
N PRO A 142 3.55 -17.75 6.74
CA PRO A 142 4.18 -18.71 7.65
C PRO A 142 5.54 -18.22 8.19
N SER A 143 6.46 -17.85 7.30
CA SER A 143 7.73 -17.21 7.59
C SER A 143 8.48 -17.00 6.27
N VAL A 144 9.25 -15.91 6.13
CA VAL A 144 10.17 -15.69 5.01
C VAL A 144 11.62 -15.59 5.50
N LYS A 145 12.56 -16.05 4.66
CA LYS A 145 13.99 -15.85 4.88
C LYS A 145 14.40 -14.47 4.38
N TYR A 146 15.11 -13.73 5.22
CA TYR A 146 15.69 -12.44 4.79
C TYR A 146 16.88 -12.67 3.88
N THR A 147 17.01 -11.80 2.88
CA THR A 147 18.08 -11.80 1.89
C THR A 147 18.51 -10.35 1.63
N ASP A 148 19.34 -10.13 0.63
CA ASP A 148 19.71 -8.76 0.21
C ASP A 148 18.57 -8.00 -0.44
N VAL A 149 17.54 -8.70 -0.94
CA VAL A 149 16.38 -8.11 -1.61
C VAL A 149 15.06 -8.38 -0.88
N ILE A 150 15.10 -9.02 0.29
CA ILE A 150 13.94 -9.29 1.15
C ILE A 150 14.28 -8.90 2.57
N ARG A 151 13.84 -7.71 2.99
CA ARG A 151 14.09 -7.17 4.34
C ARG A 151 12.86 -6.44 4.86
N PRO A 152 12.57 -6.52 6.17
CA PRO A 152 11.44 -5.79 6.72
C PRO A 152 11.73 -4.28 6.75
N ILE A 153 10.69 -3.46 6.61
CA ILE A 153 10.74 -2.04 6.94
C ILE A 153 10.54 -1.84 8.44
N ASN A 154 11.22 -0.86 9.03
CA ASN A 154 11.07 -0.58 10.45
C ASN A 154 9.72 0.12 10.73
N LEU A 155 9.02 -0.35 11.77
CA LEU A 155 7.89 0.40 12.31
C LEU A 155 8.38 1.64 13.07
N PRO A 156 7.56 2.70 13.18
CA PRO A 156 7.91 3.91 13.91
C PRO A 156 8.27 3.62 15.37
N PRO A 157 9.45 4.05 15.85
CA PRO A 157 9.76 3.98 17.28
C PRO A 157 8.89 4.95 18.08
N THR A 158 8.78 4.70 19.39
CA THR A 158 7.96 5.52 20.32
C THR A 158 8.30 7.02 20.24
N SER A 159 9.57 7.35 19.98
CA SER A 159 10.07 8.73 19.89
C SER A 159 9.39 9.57 18.80
N VAL A 160 8.88 8.94 17.73
CA VAL A 160 8.31 9.66 16.58
C VAL A 160 6.81 9.43 16.41
N LEU A 161 6.13 8.79 17.37
CA LEU A 161 4.69 8.49 17.22
C LEU A 161 3.82 9.75 17.09
N ARG A 162 4.25 10.86 17.70
CA ARG A 162 3.57 12.17 17.66
C ARG A 162 4.09 13.10 16.56
N GLU A 163 5.13 12.70 15.83
CA GLU A 163 5.75 13.51 14.79
C GLU A 163 4.79 13.71 13.61
N GLN A 164 4.72 14.92 13.08
CA GLN A 164 3.92 15.25 11.90
C GLN A 164 4.69 15.00 10.60
N PHE A 165 6.02 14.89 10.67
CA PHE A 165 6.96 14.73 9.56
C PHE A 165 6.91 15.87 8.55
N VAL A 166 6.32 17.01 8.90
CA VAL A 166 6.22 18.18 8.03
C VAL A 166 7.60 18.65 7.60
N GLY A 167 7.80 18.84 6.29
CA GLY A 167 9.08 19.24 5.70
C GLY A 167 10.08 18.10 5.52
N TRP A 168 9.74 16.87 5.94
CA TRP A 168 10.57 15.71 5.68
C TRP A 168 10.40 15.21 4.25
N THR A 169 11.48 14.68 3.72
CA THR A 169 11.48 13.90 2.48
C THR A 169 11.06 12.48 2.78
N ALA A 170 9.94 12.06 2.20
CA ALA A 170 9.43 10.70 2.26
C ALA A 170 9.56 10.00 0.91
N ILE A 171 9.66 8.67 0.94
CA ILE A 171 9.72 7.81 -0.22
C ILE A 171 8.44 6.96 -0.25
N ALA A 172 7.64 7.15 -1.29
CA ALA A 172 6.55 6.24 -1.64
C ALA A 172 7.07 5.19 -2.62
N SER A 173 6.68 3.94 -2.46
CA SER A 173 7.05 2.92 -3.43
C SER A 173 6.01 1.83 -3.55
N GLY A 174 5.87 1.28 -4.76
CA GLY A 174 4.89 0.26 -5.09
C GLY A 174 5.02 -0.15 -6.54
N PHE A 175 3.99 -0.84 -7.03
CA PHE A 175 3.89 -1.31 -8.40
C PHE A 175 3.14 -0.28 -9.29
N GLY A 176 2.98 0.97 -8.86
CA GLY A 176 2.45 2.05 -9.72
C GLY A 176 3.48 2.45 -10.78
N ARG A 177 3.06 2.60 -12.05
CA ARG A 177 3.88 3.32 -13.03
C ARG A 177 3.82 4.80 -12.68
N THR A 178 4.96 5.41 -12.37
CA THR A 178 5.06 6.88 -12.21
C THR A 178 5.73 7.43 -13.46
N SER A 179 5.16 8.46 -14.10
CA SER A 179 5.86 9.21 -15.13
C SER A 179 6.22 10.63 -14.73
N THR A 180 5.64 11.24 -13.67
CA THR A 180 6.28 12.38 -12.99
C THR A 180 5.69 12.86 -11.66
N GLU A 181 4.42 12.63 -11.28
CA GLU A 181 3.86 13.18 -10.02
C GLU A 181 2.78 12.29 -9.37
N GLY A 182 2.63 12.37 -8.03
CA GLY A 182 1.59 11.72 -7.21
C GLY A 182 1.66 10.18 -7.05
N THR A 183 0.93 9.66 -6.06
CA THR A 183 0.76 8.20 -5.86
C THR A 183 -0.28 7.64 -6.80
N CYS A 184 0.08 6.58 -7.54
CA CYS A 184 -0.72 6.04 -8.63
C CYS A 184 -1.47 4.76 -8.24
N ASN A 185 -2.35 4.29 -9.13
CA ASN A 185 -3.24 3.15 -8.89
C ASN A 185 -2.54 1.86 -8.41
N GLY A 186 -1.30 1.61 -8.85
CA GLY A 186 -0.52 0.42 -8.48
C GLY A 186 0.26 0.52 -7.16
N ASP A 187 0.17 1.65 -6.45
CA ASP A 187 0.84 1.87 -5.16
C ASP A 187 -0.08 1.62 -3.95
N SER A 188 -1.37 1.37 -4.17
CA SER A 188 -2.37 1.15 -3.12
C SER A 188 -1.95 0.06 -2.15
N GLY A 189 -1.91 0.35 -0.85
CA GLY A 189 -1.39 -0.55 0.18
C GLY A 189 0.14 -0.55 0.36
N GLY A 190 0.89 0.10 -0.54
CA GLY A 190 2.36 0.20 -0.48
C GLY A 190 2.89 1.19 0.57
N PRO A 191 4.20 1.12 0.89
CA PRO A 191 4.84 1.96 1.90
C PRO A 191 4.98 3.43 1.50
N LEU A 192 4.78 4.31 2.49
CA LEU A 192 5.37 5.64 2.58
C LEU A 192 6.36 5.65 3.74
N ALA A 193 7.64 5.90 3.45
CA ALA A 193 8.73 5.80 4.42
C ALA A 193 9.54 7.09 4.52
N VAL A 194 10.09 7.38 5.70
CA VAL A 194 11.15 8.40 5.89
C VAL A 194 12.42 7.72 6.38
N THR A 195 13.56 8.38 6.22
CA THR A 195 14.83 7.86 6.75
C THR A 195 15.12 8.50 8.11
N ILE A 196 15.31 7.67 9.14
CA ILE A 196 15.75 8.07 10.48
C ILE A 196 16.96 7.20 10.83
N ASP A 197 18.09 7.82 11.17
CA ASP A 197 19.35 7.13 11.49
C ASP A 197 19.74 6.07 10.44
N ASP A 198 19.70 6.48 9.16
CA ASP A 198 19.97 5.64 7.98
C ASP A 198 19.04 4.42 7.81
N LYS A 199 17.91 4.39 8.52
CA LYS A 199 16.92 3.31 8.43
C LYS A 199 15.60 3.80 7.85
N PRO A 200 14.98 3.04 6.93
CA PRO A 200 13.65 3.36 6.44
C PRO A 200 12.60 3.06 7.52
N ILE A 201 11.87 4.08 7.94
CA ILE A 201 10.78 4.02 8.90
C ILE A 201 9.46 4.16 8.16
N LEU A 202 8.57 3.18 8.30
CA LEU A 202 7.23 3.18 7.69
C LEU A 202 6.32 4.16 8.42
N ILE A 203 6.02 5.31 7.81
CA ILE A 203 5.15 6.34 8.41
C ILE A 203 3.74 6.37 7.83
N GLY A 204 3.55 5.79 6.64
CA GLY A 204 2.27 5.75 5.96
C GLY A 204 2.06 4.49 5.11
N ILE A 205 0.80 4.17 4.87
CA ILE A 205 0.36 3.16 3.91
C ILE A 205 -0.50 3.87 2.87
N THR A 206 -0.23 3.70 1.57
CA THR A 206 -1.05 4.30 0.52
C THR A 206 -2.49 3.84 0.64
N SER A 207 -3.43 4.79 0.85
CA SER A 207 -4.85 4.50 0.99
C SER A 207 -5.60 4.87 -0.29
N PHE A 208 -5.46 6.10 -0.78
CA PHE A 208 -6.08 6.50 -2.05
C PHE A 208 -5.30 7.59 -2.78
N GLY A 209 -5.51 7.63 -4.10
CA GLY A 209 -5.22 8.77 -4.96
C GLY A 209 -6.50 9.31 -5.60
N ALA A 210 -6.41 10.40 -6.33
CA ALA A 210 -7.54 10.85 -7.14
C ALA A 210 -7.70 10.00 -8.39
N LYS A 211 -8.94 9.64 -8.71
CA LYS A 211 -9.29 8.85 -9.89
C LYS A 211 -8.92 9.52 -11.23
N ALA A 212 -8.77 10.85 -11.23
CA ALA A 212 -8.32 11.62 -12.40
C ALA A 212 -6.85 11.35 -12.79
N GLY A 213 -6.09 10.62 -11.96
CA GLY A 213 -4.69 10.30 -12.19
C GLY A 213 -3.77 11.00 -11.19
N CYS A 214 -2.65 10.33 -10.90
CA CYS A 214 -1.62 10.82 -9.98
C CYS A 214 -0.89 12.07 -10.49
N GLU A 215 -0.86 12.27 -11.80
CA GLU A 215 -0.12 13.35 -12.48
C GLU A 215 -0.90 14.67 -12.57
N VAL A 216 -2.12 14.73 -12.03
CA VAL A 216 -3.01 15.90 -12.10
C VAL A 216 -2.88 16.78 -10.83
N GLY A 217 -1.91 16.52 -9.96
CA GLY A 217 -1.63 17.33 -8.75
C GLY A 217 -2.64 17.17 -7.61
N TYR A 218 -3.61 16.25 -7.75
CA TYR A 218 -4.55 15.92 -6.68
C TYR A 218 -3.85 15.27 -5.48
N PRO A 219 -4.37 15.45 -4.25
CA PRO A 219 -3.80 14.85 -3.05
C PRO A 219 -3.83 13.31 -3.11
N ALA A 220 -2.68 12.69 -2.83
CA ALA A 220 -2.63 11.32 -2.34
C ALA A 220 -2.84 11.31 -0.82
N ALA A 221 -3.49 10.28 -0.31
CA ALA A 221 -3.69 10.10 1.12
C ALA A 221 -3.16 8.76 1.60
N TYR A 222 -2.66 8.78 2.83
CA TYR A 222 -2.01 7.65 3.47
C TYR A 222 -2.62 7.41 4.85
N THR A 223 -2.75 6.13 5.22
CA THR A 223 -3.02 5.76 6.59
C THR A 223 -1.78 6.02 7.44
N ARG A 224 -1.89 6.89 8.44
CA ARG A 224 -0.79 7.24 9.36
C ARG A 224 -0.41 6.07 10.25
N VAL A 225 0.71 5.40 9.94
CA VAL A 225 1.13 4.18 10.66
C VAL A 225 1.44 4.45 12.13
N THR A 226 1.90 5.65 12.49
CA THR A 226 2.16 6.00 13.90
C THR A 226 0.92 5.88 14.79
N SER A 227 -0.29 6.01 14.23
CA SER A 227 -1.55 5.84 14.97
C SER A 227 -1.91 4.38 15.23
N PHE A 228 -1.27 3.43 14.54
CA PHE A 228 -1.62 2.00 14.56
C PHE A 228 -0.52 1.10 15.10
N VAL A 229 0.62 1.63 15.56
CA VAL A 229 1.73 0.83 16.09
C VAL A 229 1.29 -0.09 17.25
N SER A 230 0.41 0.37 18.14
CA SER A 230 -0.14 -0.48 19.22
C SER A 230 -0.90 -1.67 18.63
N TRP A 231 -1.86 -1.39 17.75
CA TRP A 231 -2.67 -2.43 17.10
C TRP A 231 -1.82 -3.42 16.30
N ILE A 232 -0.82 -2.95 15.55
CA ILE A 232 0.10 -3.81 14.78
C ILE A 232 0.88 -4.76 15.71
N ASN A 233 1.25 -4.31 16.91
CA ASN A 233 2.02 -5.11 17.86
C ASN A 233 1.17 -6.12 18.64
N GLU A 234 -0.13 -5.85 18.78
CA GLU A 234 -1.08 -6.70 19.50
C GLU A 234 -1.51 -7.94 18.69
N ILE A 235 -1.29 -7.93 17.37
CA ILE A 235 -1.68 -9.01 16.47
C ILE A 235 -0.51 -9.88 16.00
#